data_AF-A0A0E0PR03-F1
#
_entry.id   AF-A0A0E0PR03-F1
#
_cell.length_a   1.000
_cell.length_b   1.000
_cell.length_c   1.000
_cell.angle_alpha   90.00
_cell.angle_beta   90.00
_cell.angle_gamma   90.00
#
_symmetry.space_group_name_H-M   'P 1'
#
loop_
_entity.id
_entity.type
_entity.pdbx_description
1 polymer ?
#
loop_
_entity_poly.entity_id
_entity_poly.type
_entity_poly.pdbx_seq_one_letter_code
_entity_poly.pdbx_strand_id
1 'polypeptide(L)' 'MKGRQGQRVRLYVRGTILGYKSNDSTIRCIWGKVTRPHGNSGVVRAKFRSNLPPTSMGKKVRVFIQSY' A
#
# COMPACT_ATOMS: atom_id res chain seq x y z
N MET A 1 12.97 -10.38 -12.99
CA MET A 1 12.03 -9.24 -13.09
C MET A 1 12.38 -8.14 -12.08
N LYS A 2 13.26 -7.19 -12.43
CA LYS A 2 13.50 -5.95 -11.65
C LYS A 2 12.41 -4.93 -12.05
N GLY A 3 11.20 -5.06 -11.50
CA GLY A 3 10.06 -4.32 -12.04
C GLY A 3 9.65 -3.05 -11.28
N ARG A 4 9.57 -3.11 -9.95
CA ARG A 4 8.83 -2.08 -9.18
C ARG A 4 9.39 -1.78 -7.80
N GLN A 5 10.64 -2.18 -7.53
CA GLN A 5 11.29 -1.83 -6.27
C GLN A 5 11.36 -0.30 -6.17
N GLY A 6 11.05 0.25 -5.01
CA GLY A 6 11.11 1.69 -4.80
C GLY A 6 9.78 2.44 -4.99
N GLN A 7 8.79 1.84 -5.64
CA GLN A 7 7.52 2.51 -5.92
C GLN A 7 6.66 2.71 -4.66
N ARG A 8 5.95 3.84 -4.59
CA ARG A 8 5.03 4.13 -3.49
C ARG A 8 3.75 3.34 -3.67
N VAL A 9 3.24 2.78 -2.57
CA VAL A 9 1.95 2.10 -2.53
C VAL A 9 1.02 2.78 -1.54
N ARG A 10 -0.28 2.79 -1.86
CA ARG A 10 -1.32 3.27 -0.97
C ARG A 10 -2.43 2.24 -0.88
N LEU A 11 -2.76 1.88 0.35
CA LEU A 11 -3.98 1.14 0.64
C LEU A 11 -5.05 2.13 1.12
N TYR A 12 -6.25 2.02 0.55
CA TYR A 12 -7.42 2.78 0.98
C TYR A 12 -8.24 1.92 1.94
N VAL A 13 -8.57 2.47 3.08
CA VAL A 13 -9.33 1.79 4.12
C VAL A 13 -10.50 2.67 4.53
N ARG A 14 -11.69 2.09 4.67
CA ARG A 14 -12.87 2.74 5.25
C ARG A 14 -12.92 2.39 6.74
N GLY A 15 -13.10 3.39 7.61
CA GLY A 15 -13.26 3.19 9.06
C GLY A 15 -12.26 3.96 9.94
N THR A 16 -12.19 3.60 11.23
CA THR A 16 -11.49 4.32 12.32
C THR A 16 -9.96 4.10 12.39
N ILE A 17 -9.35 3.52 11.36
CA ILE A 17 -7.95 3.05 11.37
C ILE A 17 -6.91 4.18 11.28
N LEU A 18 -5.75 4.00 11.92
CA LEU A 18 -4.59 4.91 11.91
C LEU A 18 -4.06 5.17 10.48
N GLY A 19 -4.60 6.19 9.81
CA GLY A 19 -4.23 6.57 8.45
C GLY A 19 -4.59 8.03 8.19
N TYR A 20 -3.95 8.63 7.19
CA TYR A 20 -4.20 10.02 6.83
C TYR A 20 -5.62 10.17 6.28
N LYS A 21 -6.40 11.11 6.83
CA LYS A 21 -7.74 11.49 6.32
C LYS A 21 -7.53 12.29 5.03
N SER A 22 -8.01 11.81 3.88
CA SER A 22 -8.10 12.68 2.70
C SER A 22 -9.36 13.53 2.82
N ASN A 23 -9.19 14.85 2.86
CA ASN A 23 -10.18 15.93 2.68
C ASN A 23 -11.64 15.45 2.78
N ASP A 24 -12.20 15.52 3.99
CA ASP A 24 -13.58 15.19 4.37
C ASP A 24 -14.20 13.85 3.98
N SER A 25 -13.41 12.92 3.45
CA SER A 25 -13.89 11.56 3.20
C SER A 25 -13.73 10.67 4.44
N THR A 26 -14.69 9.75 4.66
CA THR A 26 -14.58 8.61 5.59
C THR A 26 -13.51 7.58 5.16
N ILE A 27 -12.74 7.91 4.12
CA ILE A 27 -11.71 7.06 3.53
C ILE A 27 -10.36 7.51 4.10
N ARG A 28 -9.70 6.58 4.78
CA ARG A 28 -8.35 6.73 5.30
C ARG A 28 -7.36 6.03 4.39
N CYS A 29 -6.10 6.43 4.48
CA CYS A 29 -5.06 5.74 3.73
C CYS A 29 -3.81 5.43 4.52
N ILE A 30 -3.24 4.28 4.18
CA ILE A 30 -1.95 3.82 4.68
C ILE A 30 -0.96 3.82 3.51
N TRP A 31 0.12 4.57 3.70
CA TRP A 31 1.20 4.66 2.73
C TRP A 31 2.26 3.60 3.00
N GLY A 32 2.88 3.11 1.94
CA GLY A 32 3.99 2.18 1.98
C GLY A 32 4.88 2.29 0.76
N LYS A 33 5.87 1.40 0.70
CA LYS A 33 6.84 1.28 -0.39
C LYS A 33 7.04 -0.17 -0.77
N VAL A 34 7.15 -0.44 -2.07
CA VAL A 34 7.57 -1.76 -2.57
C VAL A 34 9.05 -1.95 -2.29
N THR A 35 9.39 -3.06 -1.63
CA THR A 35 10.76 -3.34 -1.18
C THR A 35 11.46 -4.34 -2.09
N ARG A 36 10.92 -5.55 -2.25
CA ARG A 36 11.56 -6.62 -3.02
C ARG A 36 10.53 -7.58 -3.65
N PRO A 37 10.88 -8.28 -4.74
CA PRO A 37 10.03 -9.34 -5.28
C PRO A 37 9.84 -10.47 -4.26
N HIS A 38 8.73 -11.18 -4.40
CA HIS A 38 8.39 -12.35 -3.59
C HIS A 38 8.08 -13.51 -4.51
N GLY A 39 8.88 -14.58 -4.46
CA GLY A 39 8.73 -15.72 -5.37
C GLY A 39 8.88 -15.33 -6.85
N ASN A 40 8.35 -16.19 -7.72
CA ASN A 40 8.55 -16.12 -9.17
C ASN A 40 7.30 -15.68 -9.94
N SER A 41 6.14 -15.56 -9.28
CA SER A 41 4.83 -15.29 -9.91
C SER A 41 4.50 -13.80 -10.07
N GLY A 42 5.51 -12.92 -10.10
CA GLY A 42 5.31 -11.47 -10.25
C GLY A 42 4.73 -10.74 -9.02
N VAL A 43 4.70 -11.39 -7.84
CA VAL A 43 4.26 -10.77 -6.59
C VAL A 43 5.41 -10.04 -5.88
N VAL A 44 5.07 -9.03 -5.07
CA VAL A 44 6.05 -8.15 -4.42
C VAL A 44 5.75 -7.97 -2.93
N ARG A 45 6.80 -7.76 -2.12
CA ARG A 45 6.66 -7.34 -0.72
C ARG A 45 6.63 -5.83 -0.62
N ALA A 46 5.64 -5.30 0.09
CA ALA A 46 5.57 -3.89 0.46
C ALA A 46 5.72 -3.73 1.98
N LYS A 47 6.40 -2.66 2.40
CA LYS A 47 6.40 -2.22 3.79
C LYS A 47 5.55 -0.96 3.90
N PHE A 48 4.55 -1.01 4.76
CA PHE A 48 3.68 0.13 5.08
C PHE A 48 4.20 0.85 6.32
N ARG A 49 3.85 2.14 6.47
CA ARG A 49 4.27 2.95 7.62
C ARG A 49 3.66 2.45 8.93
N SER A 50 2.43 1.95 8.88
CA SER A 50 1.77 1.23 9.96
C SER A 50 1.43 -0.18 9.49
N ASN A 51 1.40 -1.14 10.42
CA ASN A 51 0.96 -2.49 10.13
C ASN A 51 -0.46 -2.47 9.54
N LEU A 52 -0.67 -3.33 8.55
CA LEU A 52 -1.97 -3.45 7.90
C LEU A 52 -2.99 -4.04 8.88
N PRO A 53 -4.18 -3.45 9.01
CA PRO A 53 -5.26 -4.06 9.77
C PRO A 53 -5.77 -5.30 9.01
N PRO A 54 -6.24 -6.35 9.73
CA PRO A 54 -6.69 -7.60 9.12
C PRO A 54 -7.87 -7.38 8.16
N THR A 55 -8.71 -6.37 8.42
CA THR A 55 -9.82 -5.95 7.55
C THR A 55 -9.39 -5.44 6.17
N SER A 56 -8.08 -5.29 5.94
CA SER A 56 -7.52 -4.84 4.67
C SER A 56 -6.97 -5.95 3.79
N MET A 57 -6.87 -7.19 4.30
CA MET A 57 -6.49 -8.33 3.47
C MET A 57 -7.53 -8.56 2.36
N GLY A 58 -7.06 -8.91 1.16
CA GLY A 58 -7.93 -9.07 -0.03
C GLY A 58 -8.44 -7.78 -0.64
N LYS A 59 -8.20 -6.61 -0.03
CA LYS A 59 -8.59 -5.31 -0.59
C LYS A 59 -7.58 -4.82 -1.62
N LYS A 60 -8.07 -4.00 -2.56
CA LYS A 60 -7.26 -3.41 -3.63
C LYS A 60 -6.23 -2.42 -3.04
N VAL A 61 -4.95 -2.64 -3.37
CA VAL A 61 -3.84 -1.72 -3.12
C VAL A 61 -3.51 -0.99 -4.42
N ARG A 62 -3.27 0.32 -4.37
CA ARG A 62 -2.81 1.09 -5.55
C ARG A 62 -1.30 1.30 -5.50
N VAL A 63 -0.62 1.02 -6.60
CA VAL A 63 0.81 1.28 -6.79
C VAL A 63 0.96 2.54 -7.63
N PHE A 64 1.76 3.50 -7.15
CA PHE A 64 2.05 4.74 -7.84
C PHE A 64 3.42 4.64 -8.50
N ILE A 65 3.47 4.97 -9.78
CA ILE A 65 4.68 4.93 -10.60
C ILE A 65 5.50 6.22 -10.51
N GLN A 66 5.25 7.08 -9.52
CA GLN A 66 5.97 8.33 -9.38
C GLN A 66 7.44 8.03 -9.04
N SER A 67 8.31 8.16 -10.04
CA SER A 67 9.76 8.15 -9.87
C SER A 67 10.16 9.32 -8.98
N TYR A 68 11.06 9.03 -8.04
CA TYR A 68 11.95 10.03 -7.47
C TYR A 68 13.23 10.01 -8.28
#